data_AF-A0A7J8IPP8-F1
#
_entry.id   AF-A0A7J8IPP8-F1
#
_cell.length_a   1.000
_cell.length_b   1.000
_cell.length_c   1.000
_cell.angle_alpha   90.00
_cell.angle_beta   90.00
_cell.angle_gamma   90.00
#
_symmetry.space_group_name_H-M   'P 1'
#
loop_
_entity.id
_entity.type
_entity.pdbx_description
1 polymer ?
#
loop_
_entity_poly.entity_id
_entity_poly.type
_entity_poly.pdbx_seq_one_letter_code
_entity_poly.pdbx_strand_id
1 'polypeptide(L)'
;MKFHIVVVRSAVSVHCSNPCENLLNCGQHHCAELCHGGQCQPCRIILNQICYCGSTSRDVLCGTDIGKSDGFGDFGCLKICGKDLKCGNHTCSQVCHPQPCQPCPRLPQLVRCCPCGQTPLSQLLELGSSARKTCMDPVPSCGKVCGKPLPCGSLDFIHTCEKLCHEGDCGPCSRTSVISCRCSFRTKELPCTSLKSEADATFMCDKRCNKKRLCGRHKCNEICCVDKEHKCPLICGRKLRCGLHRCEEPCHRGNCQTCWQAKQLKKELYFWWKFPVLSERYGLSICCL
;
A
#
# COMPACT_ATOMS: atom_id res chain seq x y z
N MET A 1 73.61 -21.90 -16.54
CA MET A 1 72.37 -21.09 -16.39
C MET A 1 71.46 -21.44 -17.55
N LYS A 2 70.38 -22.19 -17.30
CA LYS A 2 69.46 -22.71 -18.33
C LYS A 2 68.39 -21.64 -18.61
N PHE A 3 68.34 -21.14 -19.83
CA PHE A 3 67.32 -20.19 -20.29
C PHE A 3 66.05 -20.96 -20.68
N HIS A 4 64.96 -20.69 -19.96
CA HIS A 4 63.63 -21.19 -20.32
C HIS A 4 63.04 -20.28 -21.41
N ILE A 5 62.77 -20.86 -22.58
CA ILE A 5 62.01 -20.23 -23.65
C ILE A 5 60.53 -20.33 -23.26
N VAL A 6 59.91 -19.18 -22.96
CA VAL A 6 58.47 -19.08 -22.70
C VAL A 6 57.77 -18.84 -24.04
N VAL A 7 57.03 -19.84 -24.50
CA VAL A 7 56.14 -19.71 -25.66
C VAL A 7 54.90 -18.92 -25.23
N VAL A 8 54.78 -17.68 -25.70
CA VAL A 8 53.58 -16.87 -25.51
C VAL A 8 52.49 -17.41 -26.45
N ARG A 9 51.49 -18.09 -25.87
CA ARG A 9 50.25 -18.43 -26.58
C ARG A 9 49.40 -17.18 -26.71
N SER A 10 49.47 -16.51 -27.87
CA SER A 10 48.50 -15.49 -28.25
C SER A 10 47.12 -16.14 -28.35
N ALA A 11 46.18 -15.66 -27.54
CA ALA A 11 44.77 -16.06 -27.63
C ALA A 11 44.19 -15.46 -28.92
N VAL A 12 44.11 -16.28 -29.97
CA VAL A 12 43.41 -15.94 -31.21
C VAL A 12 41.91 -15.99 -30.90
N SER A 13 41.22 -14.84 -30.93
CA SER A 13 39.77 -14.80 -30.88
C SER A 13 39.24 -15.31 -32.21
N VAL A 14 38.70 -16.53 -32.20
CA VAL A 14 38.03 -17.11 -33.37
C VAL A 14 36.70 -16.37 -33.54
N HIS A 15 36.66 -15.39 -34.44
CA HIS A 15 35.41 -14.75 -34.83
C HIS A 15 34.74 -15.62 -35.89
N CYS A 16 33.60 -16.21 -35.53
CA CYS A 16 32.72 -16.85 -36.51
C CYS A 16 32.07 -15.73 -37.35
N SER A 17 32.23 -15.78 -38.68
CA SER A 17 31.66 -14.79 -39.62
C SER A 17 30.26 -15.15 -40.09
N ASN A 18 29.67 -16.22 -39.56
CA ASN A 18 28.31 -16.62 -39.90
C ASN A 18 27.28 -15.76 -39.14
N PRO A 19 26.09 -15.54 -39.71
CA PRO A 19 24.97 -14.96 -38.97
C PRO A 19 24.60 -15.87 -37.79
N CYS A 20 24.16 -15.25 -36.69
CA CYS A 20 23.83 -15.98 -35.47
C CYS A 20 22.58 -16.86 -35.65
N GLU A 21 21.57 -16.39 -36.38
CA GLU A 21 20.28 -17.06 -36.71
C GLU A 21 19.45 -17.59 -35.53
N ASN A 22 19.93 -17.45 -34.29
CA ASN A 22 19.20 -17.84 -33.10
C ASN A 22 17.89 -17.06 -32.98
N LEU A 23 16.85 -17.76 -32.51
CA LEU A 23 15.54 -17.18 -32.27
C LEU A 23 15.64 -16.10 -31.17
N LEU A 24 15.13 -14.91 -31.46
CA LEU A 24 15.08 -13.80 -30.51
C LEU A 24 14.06 -14.06 -29.39
N ASN A 25 14.09 -13.23 -28.35
CA ASN A 25 13.19 -13.33 -27.19
C ASN A 25 11.69 -13.36 -27.52
N CYS A 26 11.29 -12.89 -28.71
CA CYS A 26 9.90 -12.88 -29.16
C CYS A 26 9.41 -14.22 -29.74
N GLY A 27 10.31 -15.19 -29.97
CA GLY A 27 9.94 -16.51 -30.50
C GLY A 27 9.51 -16.55 -31.97
N GLN A 28 9.53 -15.42 -32.67
CA GLN A 28 9.09 -15.30 -34.07
C GLN A 28 10.16 -14.73 -35.01
N HIS A 29 11.13 -13.98 -34.49
CA HIS A 29 12.17 -13.32 -35.27
C HIS A 29 13.55 -13.91 -34.96
N HIS A 30 14.45 -13.91 -35.94
CA HIS A 30 15.80 -14.47 -35.83
C HIS A 30 16.87 -13.37 -35.69
N CYS A 31 17.98 -13.68 -35.05
CA CYS A 31 19.11 -12.77 -34.87
C CYS A 31 19.84 -12.55 -36.21
N ALA A 32 19.87 -11.30 -36.68
CA ALA A 32 20.56 -10.90 -37.90
C ALA A 32 22.03 -10.48 -37.67
N GLU A 33 22.47 -10.44 -36.42
CA GLU A 33 23.86 -10.10 -36.07
C GLU A 33 24.80 -11.26 -36.39
N LEU A 34 26.07 -10.96 -36.60
CA LEU A 34 27.13 -11.97 -36.68
C LEU A 34 27.21 -12.76 -35.37
N CYS A 35 27.71 -14.00 -35.46
CA CYS A 35 27.94 -14.84 -34.30
C CYS A 35 28.69 -14.08 -33.19
N HIS A 36 28.04 -13.95 -32.05
CA HIS A 36 28.52 -13.20 -30.91
C HIS A 36 28.58 -14.09 -29.66
N GLY A 37 29.43 -13.74 -28.70
CA GLY A 37 29.42 -14.37 -27.38
C GLY A 37 28.33 -13.75 -26.50
N GLY A 38 27.47 -14.58 -25.91
CA GLY A 38 26.41 -14.14 -24.99
C GLY A 38 24.99 -14.23 -25.57
N GLN A 39 24.00 -13.69 -24.86
CA GLN A 39 22.59 -13.74 -25.27
C GLN A 39 22.33 -12.77 -26.44
N CYS A 40 21.43 -13.16 -27.36
CA CYS A 40 21.03 -12.29 -28.46
C CYS A 40 20.31 -11.05 -27.94
N GLN A 41 20.50 -9.91 -28.63
CA GLN A 41 19.77 -8.69 -28.31
C GLN A 41 18.25 -8.91 -28.46
N PRO A 42 17.41 -8.29 -27.61
CA PRO A 42 15.97 -8.37 -27.78
C PRO A 42 15.50 -7.87 -29.15
N CYS A 43 14.35 -8.36 -29.60
CA CYS A 43 13.75 -7.97 -30.86
C CYS A 43 13.48 -6.45 -30.89
N ARG A 44 13.96 -5.77 -31.93
CA ARG A 44 13.85 -4.31 -32.12
C ARG A 44 12.64 -3.89 -32.95
N ILE A 45 11.80 -4.84 -33.36
CA ILE A 45 10.59 -4.55 -34.13
C ILE A 45 9.58 -3.88 -33.21
N ILE A 46 9.04 -2.75 -33.65
CA ILE A 46 8.02 -2.00 -32.93
C ILE A 46 6.64 -2.49 -33.40
N LEU A 47 5.78 -2.83 -32.44
CA LEU A 47 4.40 -3.24 -32.64
C LEU A 47 3.48 -2.11 -32.16
N ASN A 48 2.51 -1.72 -32.98
CA ASN A 48 1.44 -0.82 -32.57
C ASN A 48 0.31 -1.64 -31.92
N GLN A 49 0.13 -1.46 -30.62
CA GLN A 49 -0.94 -2.09 -29.85
C GLN A 49 -2.10 -1.11 -29.67
N ILE A 50 -3.32 -1.60 -29.78
CA ILE A 50 -4.56 -0.84 -29.58
C ILE A 50 -5.27 -1.37 -28.34
N CYS A 51 -5.79 -0.50 -27.48
CA CYS A 51 -6.49 -0.95 -26.30
C CYS A 51 -7.87 -1.58 -26.63
N TYR A 52 -8.43 -2.37 -25.71
CA TYR A 52 -9.74 -3.02 -25.91
C TYR A 52 -10.90 -2.06 -26.20
N CYS A 53 -10.79 -0.80 -25.75
CA CYS A 53 -11.79 0.22 -26.06
C CYS A 53 -11.53 0.98 -27.37
N GLY A 54 -10.39 0.78 -28.02
CA GLY A 54 -9.99 1.46 -29.26
C GLY A 54 -9.56 2.92 -29.08
N SER A 55 -9.65 3.47 -27.87
CA SER A 55 -9.43 4.91 -27.61
C SER A 55 -7.96 5.31 -27.51
N THR A 56 -7.03 4.36 -27.36
CA THR A 56 -5.61 4.66 -27.19
C THR A 56 -4.78 3.55 -27.82
N SER A 57 -3.75 3.93 -28.56
CA SER A 57 -2.73 3.04 -29.08
C SER A 57 -1.38 3.34 -28.43
N ARG A 58 -0.47 2.36 -28.43
CA ARG A 58 0.89 2.50 -27.93
C ARG A 58 1.84 1.67 -28.78
N ASP A 59 3.07 2.14 -28.90
CA ASP A 59 4.14 1.41 -29.56
C ASP A 59 4.94 0.63 -28.53
N VAL A 60 5.09 -0.68 -28.73
CA VAL A 60 5.85 -1.57 -27.84
C VAL A 60 6.85 -2.39 -28.63
N LEU A 61 7.94 -2.83 -27.99
CA LEU A 61 8.88 -3.74 -28.62
C LEU A 61 8.30 -5.14 -28.71
N CYS A 62 8.56 -5.81 -29.82
CA CYS A 62 8.18 -7.20 -30.01
C CYS A 62 8.79 -8.08 -28.92
N GLY A 63 7.95 -8.85 -28.22
CA GLY A 63 8.39 -9.77 -27.15
C GLY A 63 8.52 -9.17 -25.75
N THR A 64 8.15 -7.89 -25.51
CA THR A 64 8.08 -7.32 -24.15
C THR A 64 6.70 -7.45 -23.51
N ASP A 65 5.63 -7.25 -24.29
CA ASP A 65 4.24 -7.39 -23.84
C ASP A 65 3.50 -8.34 -24.78
N ILE A 66 3.63 -9.65 -24.53
CA ILE A 66 2.92 -10.69 -25.29
C ILE A 66 1.46 -10.74 -24.82
N GLY A 67 0.70 -9.69 -25.11
CA GLY A 67 -0.75 -9.82 -25.23
C GLY A 67 -0.99 -10.60 -26.52
N LYS A 68 -1.38 -11.87 -26.43
CA LYS A 68 -2.02 -12.53 -27.57
C LYS A 68 -3.23 -11.65 -27.90
N SER A 69 -3.25 -11.05 -29.08
CA SER A 69 -4.40 -10.23 -29.45
C SER A 69 -5.59 -11.16 -29.63
N ASP A 70 -6.59 -11.03 -28.76
CA ASP A 70 -7.80 -11.86 -28.84
C ASP A 70 -8.74 -11.38 -29.98
N GLY A 71 -8.24 -10.54 -30.89
CA GLY A 71 -9.01 -9.85 -31.94
C GLY A 71 -9.84 -8.66 -31.46
N PHE A 72 -9.94 -8.43 -30.15
CA PHE A 72 -10.74 -7.34 -29.54
C PHE A 72 -9.90 -6.18 -28.98
N GLY A 73 -8.57 -6.33 -28.96
CA GLY A 73 -7.61 -5.37 -28.44
C GLY A 73 -6.42 -6.06 -27.78
N ASP A 74 -5.38 -5.30 -27.50
CA ASP A 74 -4.09 -5.82 -27.01
C ASP A 74 -3.86 -5.54 -25.52
N PHE A 75 -4.49 -4.48 -24.98
CA PHE A 75 -4.32 -4.09 -23.58
C PHE A 75 -5.48 -3.24 -23.02
N GLY A 76 -5.57 -3.12 -21.69
CA GLY A 76 -6.48 -2.20 -21.01
C GLY A 76 -5.82 -0.85 -20.75
N CYS A 77 -6.33 0.24 -21.34
CA CYS A 77 -5.70 1.58 -21.19
C CYS A 77 -6.01 2.28 -19.85
N LEU A 78 -6.70 1.61 -18.93
CA LEU A 78 -7.13 2.12 -17.60
C LEU A 78 -8.04 3.36 -17.63
N LYS A 79 -8.38 3.88 -18.81
CA LYS A 79 -9.42 4.90 -19.01
C LYS A 79 -10.80 4.26 -19.01
N ILE A 80 -11.82 5.08 -18.78
CA ILE A 80 -13.22 4.67 -18.97
C ILE A 80 -13.43 4.28 -20.44
N CYS A 81 -14.10 3.14 -20.67
CA CYS A 81 -14.29 2.53 -21.98
C CYS A 81 -15.01 3.47 -22.95
N GLY A 82 -16.09 4.14 -22.51
CA GLY A 82 -16.77 5.19 -23.27
C GLY A 82 -17.54 4.73 -24.51
N LYS A 83 -17.47 3.44 -24.88
CA LYS A 83 -18.24 2.88 -26.02
C LYS A 83 -19.74 3.04 -25.81
N ASP A 84 -20.47 3.37 -26.87
CA ASP A 84 -21.93 3.43 -26.86
C ASP A 84 -22.53 2.05 -26.53
N LEU A 85 -23.44 2.03 -25.58
CA LEU A 85 -24.17 0.82 -25.22
C LEU A 85 -25.29 0.58 -26.24
N LYS A 86 -25.73 -0.67 -26.35
CA LYS A 86 -26.80 -1.10 -27.30
C LYS A 86 -28.11 -0.32 -27.18
N CYS A 87 -28.34 0.41 -26.09
CA CYS A 87 -29.51 1.27 -25.92
C CYS A 87 -29.42 2.61 -26.68
N GLY A 88 -28.27 2.97 -27.26
CA GLY A 88 -28.05 4.20 -28.03
C GLY A 88 -28.00 5.51 -27.22
N ASN A 89 -28.40 5.48 -25.95
CA ASN A 89 -28.52 6.68 -25.10
C ASN A 89 -27.50 6.76 -23.95
N HIS A 90 -26.66 5.74 -23.77
CA HIS A 90 -25.71 5.66 -22.66
C HIS A 90 -24.38 5.08 -23.14
N THR A 91 -23.29 5.52 -22.56
CA THR A 91 -21.94 5.01 -22.81
C THR A 91 -21.47 4.08 -21.68
N CYS A 92 -20.50 3.23 -21.99
CA CYS A 92 -19.91 2.32 -21.00
C CYS A 92 -19.07 3.11 -19.98
N SER A 93 -19.48 3.07 -18.71
CA SER A 93 -18.78 3.68 -17.58
C SER A 93 -17.72 2.79 -16.93
N GLN A 94 -17.52 1.57 -17.43
CA GLN A 94 -16.50 0.66 -16.91
C GLN A 94 -15.11 1.08 -17.40
N VAL A 95 -14.08 0.78 -16.61
CA VAL A 95 -12.68 0.88 -17.05
C VAL A 95 -12.47 -0.04 -18.26
N CYS A 96 -11.58 0.34 -19.18
CA CYS A 96 -11.22 -0.41 -20.37
C CYS A 96 -11.04 -1.91 -20.05
N HIS A 97 -11.89 -2.74 -20.67
CA HIS A 97 -12.06 -4.15 -20.33
C HIS A 97 -12.01 -5.01 -21.61
N PRO A 98 -11.55 -6.26 -21.53
CA PRO A 98 -11.40 -7.13 -22.70
C PRO A 98 -12.71 -7.66 -23.27
N GLN A 99 -13.74 -7.81 -22.42
CA GLN A 99 -15.02 -8.39 -22.82
C GLN A 99 -15.90 -7.37 -23.56
N PRO A 100 -16.97 -7.78 -24.27
CA PRO A 100 -17.98 -6.86 -24.76
C PRO A 100 -18.63 -6.06 -23.63
N CYS A 101 -19.02 -4.81 -23.92
CA CYS A 101 -19.67 -3.96 -22.92
C CYS A 101 -20.99 -4.57 -22.45
N GLN A 102 -21.23 -4.50 -21.14
CA GLN A 102 -22.48 -4.98 -20.55
C GLN A 102 -23.67 -4.12 -21.01
N PRO A 103 -24.89 -4.67 -21.02
CA PRO A 103 -26.09 -3.90 -21.35
C PRO A 103 -26.29 -2.69 -20.42
N CYS A 104 -27.02 -1.67 -20.90
CA CYS A 104 -27.30 -0.49 -20.10
C CYS A 104 -28.02 -0.86 -18.78
N PRO A 105 -27.48 -0.45 -17.61
CA PRO A 105 -28.03 -0.83 -16.31
C PRO A 105 -29.43 -0.24 -16.06
N ARG A 106 -29.82 0.78 -16.82
CA ARG A 106 -31.14 1.43 -16.71
C ARG A 106 -32.22 0.76 -17.57
N LEU A 107 -31.90 -0.31 -18.31
CA LEU A 107 -32.88 -1.02 -19.15
C LEU A 107 -34.08 -1.49 -18.31
N PRO A 108 -35.32 -1.38 -18.83
CA PRO A 108 -36.52 -1.81 -18.12
C PRO A 108 -36.46 -3.27 -17.63
N GLN A 109 -35.85 -4.18 -18.40
CA GLN A 109 -35.70 -5.58 -18.01
C GLN A 109 -34.75 -5.82 -16.82
N LEU A 110 -33.83 -4.88 -16.56
CA LEU A 110 -32.84 -4.99 -15.49
C LEU A 110 -33.29 -4.27 -14.21
N VAL A 111 -34.04 -3.18 -14.35
CA VAL A 111 -34.57 -2.42 -13.20
C VAL A 111 -35.91 -3.02 -12.77
N ARG A 112 -35.90 -3.82 -11.71
CA ARG A 112 -37.09 -4.54 -11.22
C ARG A 112 -37.76 -3.91 -9.99
N CYS A 113 -37.11 -2.95 -9.34
CA CYS A 113 -37.59 -2.32 -8.11
C CYS A 113 -37.62 -0.78 -8.21
N CYS A 114 -38.30 -0.12 -7.27
CA CYS A 114 -38.21 1.32 -7.03
C CYS A 114 -36.75 1.79 -6.95
N PRO A 115 -36.48 3.10 -7.09
CA PRO A 115 -35.15 3.66 -6.82
C PRO A 115 -34.57 3.25 -5.46
N CYS A 116 -35.42 3.02 -4.47
CA CYS A 116 -35.09 2.57 -3.11
C CYS A 116 -34.77 1.08 -2.95
N GLY A 117 -35.07 0.23 -3.93
CA GLY A 117 -34.98 -1.22 -3.85
C GLY A 117 -36.10 -1.93 -3.06
N GLN A 118 -36.90 -1.21 -2.25
CA GLN A 118 -37.88 -1.81 -1.32
C GLN A 118 -39.15 -2.38 -1.97
N THR A 119 -39.61 -1.80 -3.08
CA THR A 119 -40.88 -2.20 -3.72
C THR A 119 -40.64 -2.62 -5.16
N PRO A 120 -41.06 -3.82 -5.58
CA PRO A 120 -41.00 -4.25 -6.98
C PRO A 120 -41.82 -3.34 -7.91
N LEU A 121 -41.35 -3.11 -9.13
CA LEU A 121 -42.05 -2.30 -10.12
C LEU A 121 -43.38 -2.92 -10.58
N SER A 122 -43.48 -4.26 -10.57
CA SER A 122 -44.74 -4.96 -10.86
C SER A 122 -45.86 -4.51 -9.93
N GLN A 123 -45.58 -4.40 -8.63
CA GLN A 123 -46.54 -3.94 -7.64
C GLN A 123 -46.88 -2.45 -7.82
N LEU A 124 -45.92 -1.61 -8.22
CA LEU A 124 -46.20 -0.20 -8.49
C LEU A 124 -47.06 0.02 -9.72
N LEU A 125 -46.92 -0.83 -10.74
CA LEU A 125 -47.75 -0.82 -11.95
C LEU A 125 -49.21 -1.17 -11.62
N GLU A 126 -49.44 -2.16 -10.76
CA GLU A 126 -50.78 -2.50 -10.25
C GLU A 126 -51.44 -1.34 -9.49
N LEU A 127 -50.64 -0.52 -8.81
CA LEU A 127 -51.07 0.68 -8.09
C LEU A 127 -51.23 1.92 -8.99
N GLY A 128 -51.10 1.77 -10.31
CA GLY A 128 -51.34 2.84 -11.29
C GLY A 128 -50.10 3.60 -11.76
N SER A 129 -48.89 3.12 -11.49
CA SER A 129 -47.66 3.73 -12.04
C SER A 129 -47.46 3.40 -13.51
N SER A 130 -46.72 4.23 -14.25
CA SER A 130 -46.41 3.98 -15.66
C SER A 130 -45.31 2.94 -15.86
N ALA A 131 -45.51 2.02 -16.80
CA ALA A 131 -44.49 1.05 -17.21
C ALA A 131 -43.40 1.73 -18.05
N ARG A 132 -42.13 1.40 -17.76
CA ARG A 132 -40.97 1.90 -18.50
C ARG A 132 -40.85 1.15 -19.83
N LYS A 133 -40.74 1.90 -20.93
CA LYS A 133 -40.47 1.40 -22.29
C LYS A 133 -38.98 1.52 -22.64
N THR A 134 -38.32 2.56 -22.15
CA THR A 134 -36.93 2.87 -22.48
C THR A 134 -36.07 3.03 -21.23
N CYS A 135 -34.74 3.01 -21.43
CA CYS A 135 -33.79 3.28 -20.36
C CYS A 135 -33.77 4.75 -19.89
N MET A 136 -34.43 5.65 -20.60
CA MET A 136 -34.56 7.07 -20.24
C MET A 136 -35.82 7.37 -19.43
N ASP A 137 -36.81 6.48 -19.47
CA ASP A 137 -38.03 6.68 -18.70
C ASP A 137 -37.71 6.65 -17.19
N PRO A 138 -38.29 7.57 -16.40
CA PRO A 138 -38.03 7.66 -14.97
C PRO A 138 -38.45 6.38 -14.25
N VAL A 139 -37.77 6.07 -13.15
CA VAL A 139 -38.14 4.89 -12.34
C VAL A 139 -39.17 5.33 -11.31
N PRO A 140 -40.38 4.73 -11.28
CA PRO A 140 -41.43 5.19 -10.38
C PRO A 140 -41.02 4.97 -8.92
N SER A 141 -41.28 5.97 -8.08
CA SER A 141 -41.03 5.91 -6.65
C SER A 141 -42.17 5.21 -5.93
N CYS A 142 -41.86 4.49 -4.85
CA CYS A 142 -42.89 3.77 -4.10
C CYS A 142 -43.56 4.60 -3.01
N GLY A 143 -43.19 5.88 -2.86
CA GLY A 143 -43.70 6.78 -1.82
C GLY A 143 -43.28 6.46 -0.38
N LYS A 144 -42.59 5.33 -0.12
CA LYS A 144 -42.06 4.97 1.21
C LYS A 144 -40.78 5.75 1.53
N VAL A 145 -40.39 5.80 2.80
CA VAL A 145 -39.07 6.30 3.21
C VAL A 145 -37.96 5.46 2.56
N CYS A 146 -36.97 6.12 1.96
CA CYS A 146 -35.93 5.51 1.12
C CYS A 146 -35.13 4.44 1.87
N GLY A 147 -34.73 4.71 3.12
CA GLY A 147 -34.09 3.73 4.00
C GLY A 147 -32.71 3.25 3.55
N LYS A 148 -32.17 3.76 2.42
CA LYS A 148 -30.83 3.38 1.95
C LYS A 148 -29.76 3.75 2.98
N PRO A 149 -28.76 2.87 3.23
CA PRO A 149 -27.64 3.20 4.09
C PRO A 149 -26.84 4.35 3.49
N LEU A 150 -26.57 5.37 4.29
CA LEU A 150 -25.74 6.51 3.95
C LEU A 150 -24.28 6.19 4.29
N PRO A 151 -23.30 6.87 3.65
CA PRO A 151 -21.88 6.67 3.93
C PRO A 151 -21.44 7.19 5.32
N CYS A 152 -22.37 7.72 6.12
CA CYS A 152 -22.11 8.25 7.45
C CYS A 152 -22.77 7.40 8.54
N GLY A 153 -22.24 7.52 9.75
CA GLY A 153 -22.63 6.71 10.91
C GLY A 153 -21.40 6.05 11.50
N SER A 154 -21.57 5.40 12.65
CA SER A 154 -20.54 4.56 13.25
C SER A 154 -20.67 3.12 12.73
N LEU A 155 -19.65 2.29 12.97
CA LEU A 155 -19.69 0.85 12.67
C LEU A 155 -20.91 0.15 13.30
N ASP A 156 -21.36 0.63 14.46
CA ASP A 156 -22.49 0.08 15.19
C ASP A 156 -23.84 0.67 14.75
N PHE A 157 -23.85 1.85 14.12
CA PHE A 157 -25.07 2.54 13.70
C PHE A 157 -24.86 3.32 12.40
N ILE A 158 -25.20 2.68 11.28
CA ILE A 158 -25.20 3.30 9.95
C ILE A 158 -26.47 4.12 9.80
N HIS A 159 -26.33 5.40 9.43
CA HIS A 159 -27.49 6.24 9.18
C HIS A 159 -28.21 5.83 7.89
N THR A 160 -29.54 5.85 7.92
CA THR A 160 -30.38 5.56 6.75
C THR A 160 -31.01 6.83 6.21
N CYS A 161 -31.30 6.87 4.91
CA CYS A 161 -32.00 7.99 4.29
C CYS A 161 -33.44 8.11 4.78
N GLU A 162 -33.77 9.23 5.43
CA GLU A 162 -35.11 9.55 5.96
C GLU A 162 -36.03 10.24 4.92
N LYS A 163 -35.51 10.56 3.73
CA LYS A 163 -36.31 11.13 2.64
C LYS A 163 -37.22 10.07 2.04
N LEU A 164 -38.33 10.50 1.42
CA LEU A 164 -39.16 9.61 0.60
C LEU A 164 -38.36 9.05 -0.58
N CYS A 165 -38.80 7.91 -1.12
CA CYS A 165 -38.19 7.27 -2.26
C CYS A 165 -37.97 8.28 -3.39
N HIS A 166 -36.71 8.46 -3.76
CA HIS A 166 -36.26 9.43 -4.74
C HIS A 166 -35.31 8.77 -5.73
N GLU A 167 -35.17 9.36 -6.91
CA GLU A 167 -34.15 8.96 -7.87
C GLU A 167 -32.80 9.61 -7.54
N GLY A 168 -31.70 8.96 -7.89
CA GLY A 168 -30.33 9.46 -7.63
C GLY A 168 -29.82 9.24 -6.20
N ASP A 169 -28.74 9.94 -5.86
CA ASP A 169 -28.07 9.85 -4.56
C ASP A 169 -28.87 10.53 -3.43
N CYS A 170 -28.81 9.96 -2.22
CA CYS A 170 -29.59 10.44 -1.08
C CYS A 170 -29.18 11.82 -0.56
N GLY A 171 -27.98 12.29 -0.92
CA GLY A 171 -27.41 13.55 -0.48
C GLY A 171 -26.93 13.50 0.98
N PRO A 172 -26.66 14.67 1.59
CA PRO A 172 -26.10 14.74 2.94
C PRO A 172 -27.10 14.26 3.99
N CYS A 173 -26.57 13.61 5.02
CA CYS A 173 -27.34 13.20 6.19
C CYS A 173 -27.61 14.39 7.13
N SER A 174 -28.82 14.48 7.66
CA SER A 174 -29.27 15.48 8.65
C SER A 174 -28.91 15.12 10.10
N ARG A 175 -28.39 13.92 10.36
CA ARG A 175 -28.08 13.43 11.71
C ARG A 175 -26.68 13.84 12.18
N THR A 176 -26.43 13.69 13.47
CA THR A 176 -25.11 13.82 14.09
C THR A 176 -24.47 12.45 14.28
N SER A 177 -23.16 12.35 14.06
CA SER A 177 -22.37 11.16 14.36
C SER A 177 -21.44 11.44 15.54
N VAL A 178 -21.19 10.40 16.34
CA VAL A 178 -20.23 10.45 17.45
C VAL A 178 -18.86 10.06 16.92
N ILE A 179 -17.92 11.00 16.93
CA ILE A 179 -16.51 10.73 16.58
C ILE A 179 -15.68 10.49 17.83
N SER A 180 -14.75 9.54 17.77
CA SER A 180 -13.84 9.25 18.86
C SER A 180 -12.53 10.01 18.71
N CYS A 181 -11.98 10.47 19.82
CA CYS A 181 -10.62 10.99 19.85
C CYS A 181 -9.62 9.91 19.43
N ARG A 182 -8.50 10.31 18.83
CA ARG A 182 -7.41 9.39 18.45
C ARG A 182 -6.90 8.55 19.62
N CYS A 183 -6.93 9.10 20.84
CA CYS A 183 -6.58 8.38 22.07
C CYS A 183 -7.75 7.59 22.70
N SER A 184 -8.93 7.60 22.06
CA SER A 184 -10.18 6.93 22.46
C SER A 184 -10.76 7.33 23.83
N PHE A 185 -10.18 8.32 24.51
CA PHE A 185 -10.64 8.75 25.85
C PHE A 185 -11.77 9.77 25.85
N ARG A 186 -12.03 10.44 24.73
CA ARG A 186 -13.10 11.43 24.59
C ARG A 186 -13.83 11.17 23.29
N THR A 187 -15.14 11.41 23.30
CA THR A 187 -15.98 11.42 22.12
C THR A 187 -16.58 12.82 21.94
N LYS A 188 -16.93 13.16 20.71
CA LYS A 188 -17.60 14.42 20.38
C LYS A 188 -18.66 14.14 19.32
N GLU A 189 -19.79 14.81 19.42
CA GLU A 189 -20.86 14.75 18.43
C GLU A 189 -20.64 15.83 17.37
N LEU A 190 -20.71 15.46 16.10
CA LEU A 190 -20.63 16.39 14.97
C LEU A 190 -21.71 16.06 13.93
N PRO A 191 -22.28 17.07 13.26
CA PRO A 191 -23.17 16.87 12.12
C PRO A 191 -22.47 16.06 11.01
N CYS A 192 -23.18 15.13 10.38
CA CYS A 192 -22.62 14.33 9.29
C CYS A 192 -22.19 15.19 8.10
N THR A 193 -22.82 16.35 7.89
CA THR A 193 -22.43 17.34 6.87
C THR A 193 -21.01 17.87 7.06
N SER A 194 -20.50 17.88 8.30
CA SER A 194 -19.15 18.32 8.64
C SER A 194 -18.12 17.20 8.53
N LEU A 195 -18.56 15.94 8.41
CA LEU A 195 -17.70 14.76 8.29
C LEU A 195 -17.56 14.40 6.81
N LYS A 196 -16.70 15.13 6.09
CA LYS A 196 -16.50 14.93 4.65
C LYS A 196 -15.56 13.77 4.35
N SER A 197 -14.68 13.42 5.29
CA SER A 197 -13.66 12.40 5.12
C SER A 197 -13.44 11.54 6.36
N GLU A 198 -12.86 10.35 6.19
CA GLU A 198 -12.45 9.48 7.31
C GLU A 198 -11.43 10.15 8.23
N ALA A 199 -10.66 11.12 7.72
CA ALA A 199 -9.75 11.92 8.52
C ALA A 199 -10.48 12.82 9.53
N ASP A 200 -11.69 13.29 9.19
CA ASP A 200 -12.54 14.10 10.07
C ASP A 200 -13.26 13.27 11.13
N ALA A 201 -13.28 11.93 10.97
CA ALA A 201 -13.91 10.99 11.91
C ALA A 201 -13.08 10.73 13.18
N THR A 202 -11.86 11.30 13.26
CA THR A 202 -11.05 11.27 14.49
C THR A 202 -10.50 12.65 14.82
N PHE A 203 -10.56 13.04 16.10
CA PHE A 203 -10.02 14.32 16.56
C PHE A 203 -8.88 14.13 17.57
N MET A 204 -8.03 15.15 17.72
CA MET A 204 -7.03 15.20 18.78
C MET A 204 -7.56 16.00 19.96
N CYS A 205 -7.50 15.44 21.17
CA CYS A 205 -7.91 16.15 22.39
C CYS A 205 -6.69 16.70 23.15
N ASP A 206 -6.90 17.73 23.96
CA ASP A 206 -5.84 18.37 24.77
C ASP A 206 -5.46 17.59 26.04
N LYS A 207 -5.95 16.34 26.18
CA LYS A 207 -5.67 15.52 27.37
C LYS A 207 -4.22 15.04 27.37
N ARG A 208 -3.49 15.39 28.43
CA ARG A 208 -2.16 14.82 28.70
C ARG A 208 -2.25 13.38 29.21
N CYS A 209 -1.35 12.53 28.74
CA CYS A 209 -1.27 11.14 29.16
C CYS A 209 -0.56 10.99 30.50
N ASN A 210 -1.26 10.46 31.51
CA ASN A 210 -0.72 10.23 32.85
C ASN A 210 -0.12 8.83 33.07
N LYS A 211 -0.09 7.98 32.02
CA LYS A 211 0.46 6.62 32.13
C LYS A 211 1.96 6.69 32.46
N LYS A 212 2.40 5.83 33.39
CA LYS A 212 3.82 5.66 33.70
C LYS A 212 4.50 4.98 32.52
N ARG A 213 5.66 5.50 32.13
CA ARG A 213 6.55 4.89 31.14
C ARG A 213 7.09 3.56 31.66
N LEU A 214 7.54 2.69 30.77
CA LEU A 214 8.04 1.34 31.08
C LEU A 214 9.19 1.34 32.10
N CYS A 215 9.94 2.45 32.22
CA CYS A 215 10.97 2.62 33.24
C CYS A 215 10.43 2.72 34.69
N GLY A 216 9.11 2.93 34.85
CA GLY A 216 8.42 3.01 36.14
C GLY A 216 8.58 4.34 36.90
N ARG A 217 9.46 5.24 36.44
CA ARG A 217 9.76 6.53 37.10
C ARG A 217 9.16 7.74 36.38
N HIS A 218 9.19 7.73 35.05
CA HIS A 218 8.74 8.87 34.25
C HIS A 218 7.29 8.69 33.80
N LYS A 219 6.54 9.79 33.69
CA LYS A 219 5.20 9.81 33.10
C LYS A 219 5.30 10.14 31.60
N CYS A 220 4.30 9.77 30.82
CA CYS A 220 4.23 10.09 29.40
C CYS A 220 4.14 11.60 29.17
N ASN A 221 3.12 12.24 29.73
CA ASN A 221 2.76 13.65 29.57
C ASN A 221 2.48 14.14 28.14
N GLU A 222 2.60 13.30 27.11
CA GLU A 222 2.22 13.63 25.73
C GLU A 222 0.72 13.95 25.61
N ILE A 223 0.39 14.93 24.77
CA ILE A 223 -0.99 15.34 24.47
C ILE A 223 -1.61 14.32 23.49
N CYS A 224 -2.80 13.82 23.78
CA CYS A 224 -3.51 12.83 22.95
C CYS A 224 -2.67 11.57 22.64
N CYS A 225 -1.95 11.05 23.64
CA CYS A 225 -1.09 9.87 23.45
C CYS A 225 -1.90 8.63 23.02
N VAL A 226 -1.46 7.98 21.94
CA VAL A 226 -2.02 6.73 21.40
C VAL A 226 -1.21 5.49 21.76
N ASP A 227 -0.01 5.68 22.32
CA ASP A 227 0.91 4.59 22.55
C ASP A 227 0.36 3.63 23.60
N LYS A 228 0.32 2.33 23.27
CA LYS A 228 0.08 1.27 24.25
C LYS A 228 1.31 1.10 25.14
N GLU A 229 2.49 1.12 24.53
CA GLU A 229 3.79 0.96 25.18
C GLU A 229 4.52 2.30 25.33
N HIS A 230 4.65 2.77 26.57
CA HIS A 230 5.26 4.06 26.86
C HIS A 230 6.76 3.92 27.10
N LYS A 231 7.56 3.80 26.04
CA LYS A 231 9.03 3.77 26.15
C LYS A 231 9.56 5.10 26.69
N CYS A 232 10.64 5.06 27.48
CA CYS A 232 11.24 6.27 28.03
C CYS A 232 12.41 6.72 27.16
N PRO A 233 12.37 7.94 26.56
CA PRO A 233 13.43 8.43 25.69
C PRO A 233 14.67 8.92 26.47
N LEU A 234 14.56 9.03 27.80
CA LEU A 234 15.65 9.49 28.65
C LEU A 234 16.68 8.39 28.84
N ILE A 235 17.95 8.78 28.97
CA ILE A 235 19.03 7.91 29.40
C ILE A 235 18.97 7.72 30.92
N CYS A 236 19.35 6.54 31.43
CA CYS A 236 19.16 6.16 32.82
C CYS A 236 19.98 7.03 33.80
N GLY A 237 21.24 7.32 33.49
CA GLY A 237 22.10 8.26 34.22
C GLY A 237 22.46 7.89 35.67
N ARG A 238 21.90 6.79 36.21
CA ARG A 238 22.16 6.32 37.58
C ARG A 238 23.62 5.92 37.76
N LYS A 239 24.20 6.30 38.91
CA LYS A 239 25.55 5.91 39.31
C LYS A 239 25.63 4.38 39.44
N LEU A 240 26.57 3.76 38.73
CA LEU A 240 26.77 2.31 38.74
C LEU A 240 27.44 1.87 40.05
N ARG A 241 27.33 0.57 40.37
CA ARG A 241 27.94 -0.03 41.58
C ARG A 241 29.46 0.17 41.69
N CYS A 242 30.15 0.46 40.58
CA CYS A 242 31.58 0.76 40.60
C CYS A 242 31.93 2.15 41.15
N GLY A 243 30.95 3.01 41.42
CA GLY A 243 31.17 4.31 42.06
C GLY A 243 31.81 5.39 41.16
N LEU A 244 32.31 5.04 39.97
CA LEU A 244 32.98 5.96 39.05
C LEU A 244 32.15 6.28 37.78
N HIS A 245 31.35 5.33 37.30
CA HIS A 245 30.63 5.44 36.04
C HIS A 245 29.11 5.62 36.23
N ARG A 246 28.46 6.22 35.22
CA ARG A 246 26.99 6.39 35.14
C ARG A 246 26.42 5.46 34.06
N CYS A 247 25.15 5.09 34.22
CA CYS A 247 24.46 4.23 33.27
C CYS A 247 24.10 5.02 31.99
N GLU A 248 24.62 4.59 30.84
CA GLU A 248 24.36 5.18 29.51
C GLU A 248 23.22 4.48 28.75
N GLU A 249 22.65 3.42 29.32
CA GLU A 249 21.52 2.71 28.72
C GLU A 249 20.23 3.56 28.76
N PRO A 250 19.30 3.33 27.81
CA PRO A 250 17.94 3.85 27.89
C PRO A 250 17.32 3.59 29.27
N CYS A 251 16.48 4.52 29.73
CA CYS A 251 15.89 4.42 31.06
C CYS A 251 15.09 3.13 31.19
N HIS A 252 15.53 2.27 32.10
CA HIS A 252 15.02 0.93 32.30
C HIS A 252 14.47 0.74 33.71
N ARG A 253 13.66 -0.31 33.90
CA ARG A 253 13.19 -0.73 35.22
C ARG A 253 14.27 -1.54 35.94
N GLY A 254 14.30 -1.49 37.27
CA GLY A 254 15.25 -2.27 38.09
C GLY A 254 16.66 -1.70 38.16
N ASN A 255 17.61 -2.53 38.58
CA ASN A 255 19.02 -2.15 38.77
C ASN A 255 19.76 -2.03 37.44
N CYS A 256 20.70 -1.08 37.37
CA CYS A 256 21.53 -0.91 36.18
C CYS A 256 22.46 -2.10 35.99
N GLN A 257 22.75 -2.42 34.73
CA GLN A 257 23.73 -3.45 34.40
C GLN A 257 25.10 -3.10 35.01
N THR A 258 25.90 -4.13 35.25
CA THR A 258 27.28 -3.95 35.76
C THR A 258 28.10 -3.14 34.76
N CYS A 259 28.93 -2.23 35.27
CA CYS A 259 29.87 -1.48 34.46
C CYS A 259 30.72 -2.42 33.59
N TRP A 260 30.58 -2.29 32.26
CA TRP A 260 31.30 -3.14 31.31
C TRP A 260 32.82 -2.88 31.35
N GLN A 261 33.23 -1.63 31.58
CA GLN A 261 34.63 -1.27 31.81
C GLN A 261 35.21 -1.90 33.09
N ALA A 262 34.41 -2.04 34.16
CA ALA A 262 34.85 -2.76 35.36
C ALA A 262 34.98 -4.27 35.13
N LYS A 263 34.25 -4.85 34.15
CA LYS A 263 34.44 -6.24 33.72
C LYS A 263 35.71 -6.41 32.88
N GLN A 264 36.10 -5.40 32.08
CA GLN A 264 37.36 -5.41 31.34
C GLN A 264 38.58 -5.31 32.27
N LEU A 265 38.56 -4.40 33.26
CA LEU A 265 39.64 -4.28 34.25
C LEU A 265 39.85 -5.56 35.07
N LYS A 266 38.78 -6.30 35.40
CA LYS A 266 38.92 -7.59 36.07
C LYS A 266 39.46 -8.69 35.16
N LYS A 267 39.18 -8.66 33.85
CA LYS A 267 39.76 -9.62 32.89
C LYS A 267 41.24 -9.35 32.64
N GLU A 268 41.62 -8.08 32.50
CA GLU A 268 43.02 -7.64 32.45
C GLU A 268 43.75 -8.09 33.72
N LEU A 269 43.28 -7.70 34.91
CA LEU A 269 43.91 -8.10 36.17
C LEU A 269 43.99 -9.62 36.36
N TYR A 270 43.00 -10.40 35.89
CA TYR A 270 43.05 -11.86 35.93
C TYR A 270 44.05 -12.44 34.91
N PHE A 271 44.22 -11.82 33.75
CA PHE A 271 45.23 -12.21 32.76
C PHE A 271 46.65 -11.97 33.30
N TRP A 272 46.88 -10.84 33.97
CA TRP A 272 48.14 -10.50 34.65
C TRP A 272 48.40 -11.34 35.92
N TRP A 273 47.35 -11.82 36.61
CA TRP A 273 47.48 -12.74 37.76
C TRP A 273 47.78 -14.19 37.34
N LYS A 274 47.25 -14.66 36.20
CA LYS A 274 47.38 -16.06 35.75
C LYS A 274 48.68 -16.34 34.97
N PHE A 275 49.36 -15.31 34.47
CA PHE A 275 50.61 -15.43 33.69
C PHE A 275 51.65 -14.37 34.13
N PRO A 276 52.28 -14.52 35.31
CA PRO A 276 53.28 -13.57 35.79
C PRO A 276 54.59 -13.54 34.98
N VAL A 277 54.79 -14.45 34.01
CA VAL A 277 56.07 -14.64 33.30
C VAL A 277 56.18 -13.84 31.99
N LEU A 278 55.20 -13.00 31.64
CA LEU A 278 55.23 -12.17 30.42
C LEU A 278 55.50 -10.68 30.67
N SER A 279 55.65 -10.23 31.94
CA SER A 279 55.91 -8.82 32.25
C SER A 279 57.37 -8.38 32.07
N GLU A 280 58.32 -9.30 31.88
CA GLU A 280 59.75 -8.96 31.79
C GLU A 280 60.22 -8.55 30.37
N ARG A 281 59.36 -8.60 29.34
CA ARG A 281 59.74 -8.21 27.96
C ARG A 281 59.23 -6.85 27.49
N TYR A 282 58.35 -6.19 28.24
CA TYR A 282 57.81 -4.88 27.85
C TYR A 282 57.88 -3.95 29.04
N GLY A 283 59.03 -3.32 29.23
CA GLY A 283 59.32 -2.37 30.32
C GLY A 283 58.36 -1.17 30.33
N LEU A 284 57.20 -1.34 30.94
CA LEU A 284 56.27 -0.27 31.27
C LEU A 284 56.26 -0.12 32.79
N SER A 285 56.91 0.94 33.24
CA SER A 285 56.86 1.42 34.61
C SER A 285 55.40 1.69 35.00
N ILE A 286 54.88 0.91 35.95
CA ILE A 286 53.62 1.22 36.61
C ILE A 286 53.94 2.33 37.62
N CYS A 287 53.79 3.59 37.19
CA CYS A 287 53.69 4.71 38.11
C CYS A 287 52.37 4.57 38.87
N CYS A 288 52.43 4.15 40.13
CA CYS A 288 51.34 4.33 41.08
C CYS A 288 51.25 5.81 41.48
N LEU A 289 50.15 6.47 41.07
CA LEU A 289 49.51 7.58 41.78
C LEU A 289 47.98 7.47 41.58
#